data_AF-A0A936YC76-F1
#
_entry.id   AF-A0A936YC76-F1
#
_cell.length_a   1.000
_cell.length_b   1.000
_cell.length_c   1.000
_cell.angle_alpha   90.00
_cell.angle_beta   90.00
_cell.angle_gamma   90.00
#
_symmetry.space_group_name_H-M   'P 1'
#
loop_
_entity.id
_entity.type
_entity.pdbx_description
1 polymer ?
#
loop_
_entity_poly.entity_id
_entity_poly.type
_entity_poly.pdbx_seq_one_letter_code
_entity_poly.pdbx_strand_id
1 'polypeptide(L)'
;MSKLFYKAMIEDVQNNKCSEVEVENLLNFYEYAVKRMATTVARKSWFELRDFWNTKKNRINHFSLMIERVDILGQDQWWGTFEYNNKSLKVKATLEKN
;
A
#
# COMPACT_ATOMS: atom_id res chain seq x y z
N MET A 1 8.45 -0.99 24.06
CA MET A 1 7.67 -1.21 22.82
C MET A 1 8.35 -2.30 22.02
N SER A 2 7.78 -3.51 21.96
CA SER A 2 8.27 -4.54 21.05
C SER A 2 7.98 -4.09 19.61
N LYS A 3 8.98 -4.14 18.73
CA LYS A 3 8.75 -4.00 17.29
C LYS A 3 8.01 -5.25 16.84
N LEU A 4 6.68 -5.18 16.83
CA LEU A 4 5.87 -6.21 16.21
C LEU A 4 6.17 -6.14 14.71
N PHE A 5 6.88 -7.14 14.20
CA PHE A 5 7.18 -7.26 12.77
C PHE A 5 5.91 -7.74 12.08
N TYR A 6 5.06 -6.80 11.67
CA TYR A 6 3.91 -7.14 10.86
C TYR A 6 4.36 -7.40 9.43
N LYS A 7 3.81 -8.43 8.79
CA LYS A 7 3.93 -8.67 7.34
C LYS A 7 2.59 -8.41 6.68
N ALA A 8 2.59 -7.70 5.56
CA ALA A 8 1.39 -7.55 4.75
C ALA A 8 1.19 -8.84 3.94
N MET A 9 0.14 -9.59 4.27
CA MET A 9 -0.31 -10.73 3.46
C MET A 9 -1.20 -10.20 2.36
N ILE A 10 -0.66 -10.14 1.14
CA ILE A 10 -1.41 -9.66 -0.03
C ILE A 10 -2.41 -10.75 -0.44
N GLU A 11 -3.69 -10.41 -0.42
CA GLU A 11 -4.81 -11.31 -0.70
C GLU A 11 -5.32 -11.16 -2.13
N ASP A 12 -5.32 -9.94 -2.65
CA ASP A 12 -5.78 -9.61 -4.01
C ASP A 12 -4.97 -8.45 -4.58
N VAL A 13 -4.65 -8.55 -5.87
CA VAL A 13 -3.98 -7.49 -6.64
C VAL A 13 -4.67 -7.35 -7.99
N GLN A 14 -5.26 -6.18 -8.23
CA GLN A 14 -5.89 -5.85 -9.50
C GLN A 14 -5.01 -4.83 -10.21
N ASN A 15 -4.28 -5.30 -11.22
CA ASN A 15 -3.43 -4.47 -12.07
C ASN A 15 -4.21 -4.00 -13.31
N ASN A 16 -4.20 -2.69 -13.56
CA ASN A 16 -4.66 -2.08 -14.79
C ASN A 16 -3.54 -1.22 -15.39
N LYS A 17 -2.93 -1.71 -16.48
CA LYS A 17 -1.90 -1.02 -17.28
C LYS A 17 -0.59 -0.66 -16.55
N CYS A 18 -0.35 -1.16 -15.35
CA CYS A 18 0.99 -1.10 -14.73
C CYS A 18 1.88 -2.22 -15.27
N SER A 19 3.14 -1.90 -15.55
CA SER A 19 4.17 -2.88 -15.87
C SER A 19 4.54 -3.72 -14.64
N GLU A 20 5.13 -4.90 -14.84
CA GLU A 20 5.56 -5.79 -13.74
C GLU A 20 6.50 -5.09 -12.76
N VAL A 21 7.46 -4.30 -13.29
CA VAL A 21 8.40 -3.51 -12.48
C VAL A 21 7.68 -2.43 -11.67
N GLU A 22 6.65 -1.79 -12.24
CA GLU A 22 5.82 -0.84 -11.48
C GLU A 22 5.06 -1.56 -10.38
N VAL A 23 4.45 -2.72 -10.67
CA VAL A 23 3.70 -3.50 -9.69
C VAL A 23 4.58 -3.89 -8.51
N GLU A 24 5.76 -4.46 -8.74
CA GLU A 24 6.70 -4.84 -7.67
C GLU A 24 7.07 -3.64 -6.78
N ASN A 25 7.43 -2.51 -7.39
CA ASN A 25 7.81 -1.31 -6.65
C ASN A 25 6.64 -0.69 -5.88
N LEU A 26 5.43 -0.70 -6.44
CA LEU A 26 4.22 -0.21 -5.77
C LEU A 26 3.83 -1.12 -4.60
N LEU A 27 3.95 -2.44 -4.73
CA LEU A 27 3.70 -3.39 -3.63
C LEU A 27 4.70 -3.20 -2.48
N ASN A 28 5.97 -2.99 -2.80
CA ASN A 28 6.99 -2.68 -1.79
C ASN A 28 6.67 -1.36 -1.05
N PHE A 29 6.22 -0.33 -1.77
CA PHE A 29 5.79 0.94 -1.16
C PHE A 29 4.51 0.77 -0.33
N TYR A 30 3.55 -0.02 -0.82
CA TYR A 30 2.31 -0.33 -0.13
C TYR A 30 2.57 -0.99 1.23
N GLU A 31 3.40 -2.03 1.27
CA GLU A 31 3.76 -2.70 2.52
C GLU A 31 4.38 -1.72 3.53
N TYR A 32 5.26 -0.83 3.07
CA TYR A 32 5.82 0.23 3.91
C TYR A 32 4.71 1.17 4.44
N ALA A 33 3.83 1.65 3.58
CA ALA A 33 2.79 2.61 3.93
C ALA A 33 1.75 2.01 4.90
N VAL A 34 1.32 0.77 4.68
CA VAL A 34 0.39 0.06 5.56
C VAL A 34 1.00 -0.14 6.95
N LYS A 35 2.26 -0.57 7.05
CA LYS A 35 2.94 -0.72 8.37
C LYS A 35 3.00 0.60 9.12
N ARG A 36 3.18 1.73 8.43
CA ARG A 36 3.14 3.06 9.05
C ARG A 36 1.73 3.41 9.48
N MET A 37 0.73 3.27 8.61
CA MET A 37 -0.67 3.59 8.91
C MET A 37 -1.24 2.72 10.04
N ALA A 38 -0.85 1.45 10.14
CA ALA A 38 -1.28 0.53 11.20
C ALA A 38 -0.91 0.98 12.61
N THR A 39 0.15 1.78 12.76
CA THR A 39 0.53 2.36 14.06
C THR A 39 -0.32 3.57 14.46
N THR A 40 -1.23 4.01 13.60
CA THR A 40 -2.11 5.16 13.81
C THR A 40 -3.56 4.73 14.01
N VAL A 41 -4.42 5.65 14.47
CA VAL A 41 -5.88 5.47 14.54
C VAL A 41 -6.60 5.81 13.23
N ALA A 42 -5.86 6.21 12.18
CA ALA A 42 -6.46 6.63 10.92
C ALA A 42 -7.15 5.46 10.20
N ARG A 43 -8.37 5.72 9.71
CA ARG A 43 -9.12 4.80 8.85
C ARG A 43 -8.81 4.96 7.37
N LYS A 44 -8.44 6.17 6.94
CA LYS A 44 -8.02 6.47 5.57
C LYS A 44 -6.77 7.34 5.57
N SER A 45 -5.92 7.17 4.57
CA SER A 45 -4.77 8.03 4.34
C SER A 45 -4.48 8.18 2.85
N TRP A 46 -3.87 9.30 2.49
CA TRP A 46 -3.48 9.62 1.12
C TRP A 46 -1.99 9.98 1.11
N PHE A 47 -1.28 9.46 0.13
CA PHE A 47 0.14 9.69 -0.08
C PHE A 47 0.41 10.06 -1.53
N GLU A 48 1.10 11.17 -1.73
CA GLU A 48 1.69 11.50 -3.02
C GLU A 48 3.08 10.86 -3.08
N LEU A 49 3.32 9.90 -3.98
CA LEU A 49 4.60 9.18 -3.97
C LEU A 49 5.78 10.11 -4.30
N ARG A 50 5.54 11.26 -4.93
CA ARG A 50 6.57 12.28 -5.21
C ARG A 50 7.25 12.83 -3.96
N ASP A 51 6.60 12.73 -2.80
CA ASP A 51 7.10 13.23 -1.52
C ASP A 51 8.14 12.27 -0.88
N PHE A 52 8.25 11.05 -1.41
CA PHE A 52 9.14 10.02 -0.90
C PHE A 52 10.42 9.94 -1.73
N TRP A 53 11.57 10.02 -1.07
CA TRP A 53 12.87 10.12 -1.75
C TRP A 53 13.20 8.93 -2.66
N ASN A 54 12.76 7.71 -2.30
CA ASN A 54 13.09 6.46 -2.98
C ASN A 54 12.22 6.20 -4.22
N THR A 55 11.04 6.81 -4.33
CA THR A 55 10.07 6.54 -5.41
C THR A 55 10.55 7.06 -6.76
N LYS A 56 11.39 8.11 -6.78
CA LYS A 56 12.02 8.63 -8.01
C LYS A 56 12.99 7.63 -8.61
N LYS A 57 13.79 6.95 -7.78
CA LYS A 57 14.73 5.90 -8.24
C LYS A 57 13.98 4.71 -8.83
N ASN A 58 12.85 4.37 -8.22
CA ASN A 58 12.00 3.25 -8.63
C ASN A 58 10.99 3.64 -9.74
N ARG A 59 11.04 4.89 -10.23
CA ARG A 59 10.16 5.44 -11.28
C ARG A 59 8.66 5.29 -10.98
N ILE A 60 8.25 5.32 -9.70
CA ILE A 60 6.84 5.26 -9.27
C ILE A 60 6.37 6.57 -8.61
N ASN A 61 7.20 7.61 -8.62
CA ASN A 61 6.94 8.90 -7.96
C ASN A 61 5.75 9.69 -8.52
N HIS A 62 5.17 9.25 -9.63
CA HIS A 62 4.03 9.90 -10.28
C HIS A 62 2.68 9.31 -9.85
N PHE A 63 2.67 8.21 -9.11
CA PHE A 63 1.47 7.64 -8.52
C PHE A 63 1.08 8.39 -7.24
N SER A 64 -0.23 8.43 -6.97
CA SER A 64 -0.76 8.64 -5.63
C SER A 64 -1.20 7.30 -5.03
N LEU A 65 -1.29 7.21 -3.72
CA LEU A 65 -1.80 6.06 -2.99
C LEU A 65 -2.86 6.51 -2.00
N MET A 66 -4.03 5.88 -2.06
CA MET A 66 -5.03 5.92 -0.99
C MET A 66 -5.03 4.57 -0.28
N ILE A 67 -4.96 4.57 1.06
CA ILE A 67 -5.18 3.37 1.88
C ILE A 67 -6.43 3.56 2.72
N GLU A 68 -7.30 2.56 2.71
CA GLU A 68 -8.46 2.45 3.58
C GLU A 68 -8.34 1.20 4.47
N ARG A 69 -8.59 1.36 5.77
CA ARG A 69 -8.73 0.26 6.73
C ARG A 69 -10.19 -0.14 6.83
N VAL A 70 -10.49 -1.41 6.54
CA VAL A 70 -11.82 -1.99 6.54
C VAL A 70 -11.85 -3.13 7.57
N ASP A 71 -12.77 -3.08 8.52
CA ASP A 71 -13.03 -4.22 9.41
C ASP A 71 -13.92 -5.22 8.68
N ILE A 72 -13.43 -6.45 8.51
CA ILE A 72 -14.21 -7.57 7.98
C ILE A 72 -14.17 -8.69 9.01
N LEU A 73 -15.32 -8.99 9.61
CA LEU A 73 -15.49 -10.07 10.58
C LEU A 73 -14.51 -9.95 11.77
N GLY A 74 -14.16 -8.73 12.19
CA GLY A 74 -13.23 -8.48 13.29
C GLY A 74 -11.74 -8.57 12.92
N GLN A 75 -11.42 -8.64 11.63
CA GLN A 75 -10.04 -8.53 11.12
C GLN A 75 -9.88 -7.26 10.28
N ASP A 76 -8.86 -6.47 10.60
CA ASP A 76 -8.47 -5.30 9.82
C ASP A 76 -7.88 -5.73 8.45
N GLN A 77 -8.61 -5.42 7.39
CA GLN A 77 -8.13 -5.47 6.01
C GLN A 77 -7.70 -4.06 5.55
N TRP A 78 -6.64 -4.02 4.76
CA TRP A 78 -6.02 -2.81 4.24
C TRP A 78 -6.22 -2.79 2.73
N TRP A 79 -6.91 -1.76 2.24
CA TRP A 79 -7.25 -1.61 0.84
C TRP A 79 -6.45 -0.44 0.28
N GLY A 80 -5.45 -0.74 -0.55
CA GLY A 80 -4.65 0.23 -1.27
C GLY A 80 -5.16 0.47 -2.68
N THR A 81 -5.21 1.72 -3.11
CA THR A 81 -5.44 2.07 -4.51
C THR A 81 -4.36 3.05 -4.95
N PHE A 82 -3.54 2.62 -5.90
CA PHE A 82 -2.60 3.48 -6.61
C PHE A 82 -3.21 3.98 -7.91
N GLU A 83 -3.01 5.25 -8.21
CA GLU A 83 -3.49 5.87 -9.45
C GLU A 83 -2.42 6.75 -10.10
N TYR A 84 -2.31 6.63 -11.43
CA TYR A 84 -1.54 7.54 -12.27
C TYR A 84 -2.12 7.54 -13.68
N ASN A 85 -2.74 8.66 -14.10
CA ASN A 85 -3.37 8.79 -15.40
C ASN A 85 -4.34 7.63 -15.71
N ASN A 86 -3.99 6.78 -16.67
CA ASN A 86 -4.78 5.62 -17.08
C ASN A 86 -4.31 4.30 -16.44
N LYS A 87 -3.37 4.35 -15.51
CA LYS A 87 -2.85 3.21 -14.76
C LYS A 87 -3.43 3.19 -13.35
N SER A 88 -3.73 2.00 -12.86
CA SER A 88 -4.12 1.81 -11.47
C SER A 88 -3.73 0.45 -10.94
N LEU A 89 -3.35 0.38 -9.67
CA LEU A 89 -3.11 -0.87 -8.96
C LEU A 89 -3.94 -0.89 -7.67
N LYS A 90 -4.85 -1.85 -7.54
CA LYS A 90 -5.58 -2.07 -6.30
C LYS A 90 -4.99 -3.25 -5.56
N VAL A 91 -4.85 -3.11 -4.25
CA VAL A 91 -4.22 -4.11 -3.39
C VAL A 91 -5.12 -4.31 -2.17
N LYS A 92 -5.38 -5.56 -1.81
CA LYS A 92 -6.00 -5.91 -0.53
C LYS A 92 -5.03 -6.76 0.25
N ALA A 93 -4.86 -6.44 1.52
CA ALA A 93 -3.99 -7.20 2.40
C ALA A 93 -4.48 -7.19 3.84
N THR A 94 -4.10 -8.21 4.59
CA THR A 94 -4.19 -8.23 6.05
C THR A 94 -2.79 -8.07 6.66
N LEU A 95 -2.73 -7.57 7.89
CA LEU A 95 -1.48 -7.53 8.64
C LEU A 95 -1.43 -8.69 9.62
N GLU A 96 -0.51 -9.62 9.40
CA GLU A 96 -0.26 -10.72 10.31
C GLU A 96 0.95 -10.41 11.20
N LYS A 97 0.89 -10.87 12.46
CA LYS A 97 2.05 -10.86 13.35
C LYS A 97 2.99 -11.98 12.91
N ASN A 98 4.24 -11.64 12.58
CA ASN A 98 5.30 -12.66 12.45
C ASN A 98 5.55 -13.36 13.79
#